data_AF-A0A4P9WKW3-F1
#
_entry.id   AF-A0A4P9WKW3-F1
#
_cell.length_a   1.000
_cell.length_b   1.000
_cell.length_c   1.000
_cell.angle_alpha   90.00
_cell.angle_beta   90.00
_cell.angle_gamma   90.00
#
_symmetry.space_group_name_H-M   'P 1'
#
loop_
_entity.id
_entity.type
_entity.pdbx_description
1 polymer ?
#
loop_
_entity_poly.entity_id
_entity_poly.type
_entity_poly.pdbx_seq_one_letter_code
_entity_poly.pdbx_strand_id
1 'polypeptide(L)'
;MVMKPLHAAAVPALVVIVAGTLFQAEAERRGKLATQLERLSSCLVDQVDARAVAKDIHALVVKELRPEDKAIATSYLFDPDTGVIAFLRKTLNQKNFDEAKVSVLELVADVLTKPHVNTLPEVVLEVKKICERIFASKESSKVKVASFLPLFVIVDRKVVQLDDKVEVDKLFRTYIKGYREQVTSLSSSVKANIFELLGLIARNYPLKVKDGSAELLRYYMSALRDLFAVRGKDPDLPFVAGALNGLNHLLFTGHKFDQKDLELIYKTIRHVVKPTDELSRYNVPRAGLQLMIDHPDRFRAEFAADYLAIYTSLRAVCTHKNRDLAKLGVRAIEGFLREVAASLVSMGDDAPPSAEQCFL
;
A
#
# COMPACT_ATOMS: atom_id res chain seq x y z
N MET A 1 62.11 -27.69 25.05
CA MET A 1 61.46 -26.60 24.29
C MET A 1 60.07 -26.41 24.88
N VAL A 2 59.97 -25.56 25.90
CA VAL A 2 58.73 -25.36 26.67
C VAL A 2 57.89 -24.31 25.95
N MET A 3 56.76 -24.72 25.36
CA MET A 3 55.75 -23.78 24.87
C MET A 3 55.04 -23.14 26.07
N LYS A 4 55.19 -21.81 26.21
CA LYS A 4 54.36 -21.00 27.11
C LYS A 4 52.90 -21.04 26.64
N PRO A 5 51.90 -21.15 27.53
CA PRO A 5 50.51 -20.99 27.15
C PRO A 5 50.23 -19.50 26.93
N LEU A 6 49.81 -19.11 25.72
CA LEU A 6 49.23 -17.79 25.47
C LEU A 6 47.77 -17.76 25.98
N HIS A 7 47.53 -16.83 26.91
CA HIS A 7 46.29 -16.08 27.16
C HIS A 7 44.94 -16.82 27.24
N ALA A 8 44.59 -17.29 28.44
CA ALA A 8 43.20 -17.48 28.89
C ALA A 8 42.57 -16.20 29.49
N ALA A 9 43.39 -15.18 29.80
CA ALA A 9 42.94 -13.93 30.46
C ALA A 9 42.42 -12.84 29.50
N ALA A 10 42.61 -13.00 28.17
CA ALA A 10 42.22 -11.98 27.19
C ALA A 10 40.72 -12.04 26.81
N VAL A 11 40.09 -13.21 26.93
CA VAL A 11 38.70 -13.44 26.49
C VAL A 11 37.67 -12.67 27.34
N PRO A 12 37.75 -12.64 28.68
CA PRO A 12 36.79 -11.88 29.50
C PRO A 12 36.93 -10.36 29.29
N ALA A 13 38.16 -9.86 29.14
CA ALA A 13 38.43 -8.45 28.90
C ALA A 13 37.92 -7.99 27.53
N LEU A 14 38.10 -8.81 26.48
CA LEU A 14 37.56 -8.51 25.15
C LEU A 14 36.02 -8.47 25.16
N VAL A 15 35.38 -9.41 25.86
CA VAL A 15 33.91 -9.45 25.99
C VAL A 15 33.37 -8.23 26.74
N VAL A 16 34.04 -7.79 27.81
CA VAL A 16 33.64 -6.58 28.56
C VAL A 16 33.85 -5.30 27.73
N ILE A 17 34.93 -5.20 26.96
CA ILE A 17 35.20 -4.05 26.08
C ILE A 17 34.20 -4.01 24.92
N VAL A 18 33.87 -5.15 24.32
CA VAL A 18 32.88 -5.24 23.24
C VAL A 18 31.47 -4.93 23.78
N ALA A 19 31.11 -5.42 24.95
CA ALA A 19 29.84 -5.09 25.60
C ALA A 19 29.76 -3.58 25.97
N GLY A 20 30.85 -3.00 26.48
CA GLY A 20 30.92 -1.58 26.83
C GLY A 20 30.82 -0.65 25.61
N THR A 21 31.45 -1.02 24.50
CA THR A 21 31.38 -0.25 23.24
C THR A 21 30.01 -0.38 22.57
N LEU A 22 29.37 -1.56 22.62
CA LEU A 22 27.98 -1.75 22.18
C LEU A 22 27.01 -0.89 23.01
N PHE A 23 27.17 -0.86 24.33
CA PHE A 23 26.30 -0.08 25.23
C PHE A 23 26.46 1.45 25.03
N GLN A 24 27.68 1.92 24.74
CA GLN A 24 27.88 3.34 24.39
C GLN A 24 27.26 3.70 23.04
N ALA A 25 27.43 2.85 22.03
CA ALA A 25 26.82 3.07 20.71
C ALA A 25 25.28 3.05 20.77
N GLU A 26 24.71 2.25 21.67
CA GLU A 26 23.27 2.21 21.99
C GLU A 26 22.75 3.53 22.55
N ALA A 27 23.40 4.01 23.62
CA ALA A 27 23.03 5.27 24.26
C ALA A 27 23.15 6.45 23.27
N GLU A 28 24.18 6.44 22.43
CA GLU A 28 24.40 7.46 21.41
C GLU A 28 23.28 7.48 20.35
N ARG A 29 22.85 6.30 19.87
CA ARG A 29 21.75 6.21 18.88
C ARG A 29 20.40 6.63 19.46
N ARG A 30 20.13 6.28 20.72
CA ARG A 30 18.91 6.72 21.42
C ARG A 30 18.91 8.23 21.67
N GLY A 31 20.05 8.77 22.11
CA GLY A 31 20.25 10.21 22.25
C GLY A 31 20.01 10.94 20.92
N LYS A 32 20.57 10.43 19.81
CA LYS A 32 20.34 10.98 18.47
C LYS A 32 18.86 11.02 18.11
N LEU A 33 18.09 9.95 18.33
CA LEU A 33 16.65 9.94 18.03
C LEU A 33 15.88 10.99 18.86
N ALA A 34 16.13 11.05 20.17
CA ALA A 34 15.49 12.04 21.04
C ALA A 34 15.80 13.47 20.57
N THR A 35 17.07 13.77 20.29
CA THR A 35 17.48 15.07 19.75
C THR A 35 16.81 15.39 18.41
N GLN A 36 16.67 14.42 17.50
CA GLN A 36 15.98 14.67 16.23
C GLN A 36 14.48 14.94 16.42
N LEU A 37 13.82 14.27 17.37
CA LEU A 37 12.40 14.52 17.69
C LEU A 37 12.19 15.90 18.34
N GLU A 38 13.10 16.31 19.21
CA GLU A 38 13.12 17.67 19.77
C GLU A 38 13.33 18.70 18.66
N ARG A 39 14.28 18.47 17.75
CA ARG A 39 14.49 19.33 16.57
C ARG A 39 13.26 19.39 15.68
N LEU A 40 12.57 18.27 15.45
CA LEU A 40 11.33 18.24 14.67
C LEU A 40 10.25 19.09 15.34
N SER A 41 10.17 19.04 16.67
CA SER A 41 9.27 19.89 17.46
C SER A 41 9.69 21.36 17.44
N SER A 42 10.99 21.67 17.43
CA SER A 42 11.52 23.04 17.41
C SER A 42 11.39 23.70 16.04
N CYS A 43 11.25 22.92 14.95
CA CYS A 43 10.93 23.44 13.61
C CYS A 43 9.61 24.25 13.56
N LEU A 44 8.78 24.16 14.60
CA LEU A 44 7.59 24.99 14.75
C LEU A 44 7.91 26.46 15.08
N VAL A 45 9.11 26.72 15.61
CA VAL A 45 9.59 28.03 16.08
C VAL A 45 10.80 28.50 15.27
N ASP A 46 11.68 27.59 14.86
CA ASP A 46 12.94 27.89 14.16
C ASP A 46 12.85 27.66 12.64
N GLN A 47 13.67 28.36 11.84
CA GLN A 47 13.81 28.15 10.37
C GLN A 47 14.57 26.86 9.98
N VAL A 48 14.40 25.79 10.75
CA VAL A 48 15.03 24.50 10.46
C VAL A 48 14.20 23.76 9.40
N ASP A 49 14.87 23.12 8.44
CA ASP A 49 14.19 22.32 7.41
C ASP A 49 13.57 21.05 8.01
N ALA A 50 12.28 21.16 8.39
CA ALA A 50 11.50 20.06 8.95
C ALA A 50 11.46 18.82 8.05
N ARG A 51 11.59 18.98 6.73
CA ARG A 51 11.61 17.85 5.80
C ARG A 51 12.90 17.05 5.96
N ALA A 52 14.04 17.72 6.06
CA ALA A 52 15.33 17.07 6.27
C ALA A 52 15.31 16.30 7.59
N VAL A 53 14.84 16.94 8.67
CA VAL A 53 14.73 16.30 9.99
C VAL A 53 13.81 15.07 9.95
N ALA A 54 12.64 15.16 9.30
CA ALA A 54 11.73 14.02 9.17
C ALA A 54 12.38 12.83 8.42
N LYS A 55 13.14 13.10 7.36
CA LYS A 55 13.86 12.07 6.60
C LYS A 55 15.01 11.45 7.39
N ASP A 56 15.73 12.25 8.18
CA ASP A 56 16.81 11.76 9.04
C ASP A 56 16.26 10.83 10.13
N ILE A 57 15.14 11.21 10.76
CA ILE A 57 14.42 10.33 11.71
C ILE A 57 14.02 9.03 11.01
N HIS A 58 13.47 9.11 9.80
CA HIS A 58 13.05 7.93 9.05
C HIS A 58 14.23 6.99 8.75
N ALA A 59 15.34 7.52 8.24
CA ALA A 59 16.54 6.75 7.99
C ALA A 59 17.09 6.10 9.26
N LEU A 60 17.20 6.87 10.35
CA LEU A 60 17.67 6.38 11.65
C LEU A 60 16.82 5.20 12.14
N VAL A 61 15.50 5.36 12.17
CA VAL A 61 14.57 4.37 12.74
C VAL A 61 14.50 3.10 11.88
N VAL A 62 14.40 3.25 10.57
CA VAL A 62 14.15 2.11 9.68
C VAL A 62 15.45 1.37 9.34
N LYS A 63 16.55 2.09 9.10
CA LYS A 63 17.80 1.53 8.57
C LYS A 63 18.89 1.34 9.63
N GLU A 64 19.03 2.25 10.59
CA GLU A 64 20.22 2.30 11.46
C GLU A 64 20.00 1.69 12.85
N LEU A 65 18.79 1.76 13.39
CA LEU A 65 18.48 1.16 14.69
C LEU A 65 18.50 -0.37 14.62
N ARG A 66 19.11 -0.98 15.64
CA ARG A 66 19.10 -2.44 15.83
C ARG A 66 17.72 -2.90 16.31
N PRO A 67 17.36 -4.18 16.11
CA PRO A 67 16.07 -4.72 16.52
C PRO A 67 15.71 -4.44 17.99
N GLU A 68 16.67 -4.61 18.90
CA GLU A 68 16.50 -4.35 20.34
C GLU A 68 16.18 -2.87 20.68
N ASP A 69 16.72 -1.93 19.88
CA ASP A 69 16.50 -0.50 20.09
C ASP A 69 15.17 -0.01 19.52
N LYS A 70 14.52 -0.78 18.64
CA LYS A 70 13.26 -0.39 17.97
C LYS A 70 12.07 -0.34 18.93
N ALA A 71 12.05 -1.17 19.97
CA ALA A 71 11.00 -1.12 20.99
C ALA A 71 11.05 0.21 21.78
N ILE A 72 12.26 0.63 22.17
CA ILE A 72 12.47 1.89 22.89
C ILE A 72 12.21 3.09 21.95
N ALA A 73 12.69 3.02 20.71
CA ALA A 73 12.42 4.04 19.71
C ALA A 73 10.92 4.23 19.45
N THR A 74 10.12 3.17 19.51
CA THR A 74 8.66 3.25 19.39
C THR A 74 8.07 4.15 20.47
N SER A 75 8.54 4.04 21.72
CA SER A 75 8.06 4.87 22.83
C SER A 75 8.35 6.36 22.60
N TYR A 76 9.56 6.70 22.12
CA TYR A 76 9.91 8.08 21.77
C TYR A 76 9.14 8.60 20.55
N LEU A 77 8.99 7.78 19.50
CA LEU A 77 8.31 8.16 18.27
C LEU A 77 6.84 8.50 18.51
N PHE A 78 6.17 7.73 19.36
CA PHE A 78 4.75 7.90 19.67
C PHE A 78 4.49 8.63 20.98
N ASP A 79 5.51 9.31 21.53
CA ASP A 79 5.35 10.19 22.67
C ASP A 79 4.24 11.24 22.39
N PRO A 80 3.30 11.45 23.33
CA PRO A 80 2.13 12.29 23.08
C PRO A 80 2.46 13.79 22.92
N ASP A 81 3.63 14.26 23.37
CA ASP A 81 3.94 15.69 23.40
C ASP A 81 5.03 16.08 22.40
N THR A 82 6.00 15.19 22.19
CA THR A 82 7.22 15.41 21.39
C THR A 82 7.33 14.47 20.19
N GLY A 83 6.53 13.40 20.15
CA GLY A 83 6.57 12.39 19.11
C GLY A 83 6.04 12.87 17.76
N VAL A 84 6.15 12.00 16.76
CA VAL A 84 5.78 12.32 15.37
C VAL A 84 4.28 12.59 15.21
N ILE A 85 3.43 11.96 16.03
CA ILE A 85 1.99 12.23 16.05
C ILE A 85 1.68 13.60 16.65
N ALA A 86 2.47 14.06 17.63
CA ALA A 86 2.34 15.41 18.17
C ALA A 86 2.71 16.45 17.10
N PHE A 87 3.77 16.21 16.33
CA PHE A 87 4.15 17.05 15.19
C PHE A 87 3.02 17.15 14.15
N LEU A 88 2.43 16.03 13.72
CA LEU A 88 1.30 16.03 12.77
C LEU A 88 0.10 16.82 13.30
N ARG A 89 -0.20 16.71 14.60
CA ARG A 89 -1.29 17.49 15.24
C ARG A 89 -1.00 18.99 15.23
N LYS A 90 0.22 19.40 15.58
CA LYS A 90 0.64 20.80 15.68
C LYS A 90 0.74 21.48 14.30
N THR A 91 1.07 20.73 13.25
CA THR A 91 1.27 21.25 11.88
C THR A 91 0.06 21.11 10.96
N LEU A 92 -1.10 20.72 11.48
CA LEU A 92 -2.31 20.51 10.69
C LEU A 92 -2.71 21.79 9.93
N ASN A 93 -2.99 21.63 8.63
CA ASN A 93 -3.30 22.69 7.66
C ASN A 93 -2.15 23.68 7.36
N GLN A 94 -0.95 23.44 7.88
CA GLN A 94 0.21 24.29 7.60
C GLN A 94 1.00 23.76 6.40
N LYS A 95 0.87 24.45 5.26
CA LYS A 95 1.39 23.98 3.95
C LYS A 95 2.91 23.90 3.86
N ASN A 96 3.61 24.75 4.60
CA ASN A 96 5.08 24.75 4.69
C ASN A 96 5.62 23.44 5.25
N PHE A 97 4.82 22.67 6.01
CA PHE A 97 5.20 21.37 6.55
C PHE A 97 4.75 20.18 5.71
N ASP A 98 4.16 20.38 4.54
CA ASP A 98 3.57 19.27 3.77
C ASP A 98 4.55 18.14 3.44
N GLU A 99 5.76 18.48 2.99
CA GLU A 99 6.79 17.47 2.68
C GLU A 99 7.23 16.70 3.92
N ALA A 100 7.36 17.40 5.06
CA ALA A 100 7.69 16.77 6.34
C ALA A 100 6.57 15.84 6.82
N LYS A 101 5.30 16.28 6.73
CA LYS A 101 4.13 15.46 7.06
C LYS A 101 4.06 14.19 6.21
N VAL A 102 4.36 14.27 4.91
CA VAL A 102 4.45 13.10 4.03
C VAL A 102 5.51 12.13 4.51
N SER A 103 6.75 12.58 4.74
CA SER A 103 7.83 11.72 5.23
C SER A 103 7.54 11.12 6.62
N VAL A 104 6.87 11.86 7.50
CA VAL A 104 6.43 11.35 8.80
C VAL A 104 5.38 10.24 8.64
N LEU A 105 4.40 10.41 7.75
CA LEU A 105 3.35 9.40 7.51
C LEU A 105 3.93 8.13 6.86
N GLU A 106 4.93 8.26 5.99
CA GLU A 106 5.70 7.14 5.43
C GLU A 106 6.47 6.39 6.52
N LEU A 107 7.18 7.11 7.40
CA LEU A 107 7.84 6.52 8.58
C LEU A 107 6.84 5.78 9.48
N VAL A 108 5.70 6.39 9.80
CA VAL A 108 4.67 5.79 10.64
C VAL A 108 4.15 4.49 10.00
N ALA A 109 3.91 4.48 8.69
CA ALA A 109 3.49 3.27 7.98
C ALA A 109 4.55 2.16 8.08
N ASP A 110 5.83 2.48 7.83
CA ASP A 110 6.94 1.53 7.90
C ASP A 110 7.11 0.93 9.31
N VAL A 111 7.00 1.75 10.35
CA VAL A 111 7.12 1.32 11.75
C VAL A 111 5.92 0.47 12.16
N LEU A 112 4.71 0.82 11.72
CA LEU A 112 3.52 0.00 11.94
C LEU A 112 3.59 -1.38 11.25
N THR A 113 4.49 -1.60 10.28
CA THR A 113 4.68 -2.97 9.75
C THR A 113 5.31 -3.93 10.77
N LYS A 114 5.78 -3.43 11.92
CA LYS A 114 6.48 -4.25 12.91
C LYS A 114 5.50 -4.86 13.94
N PRO A 115 5.56 -6.18 14.21
CA PRO A 115 4.62 -6.85 15.13
C PRO A 115 4.55 -6.26 16.54
N HIS A 116 5.67 -5.74 17.07
CA HIS A 116 5.71 -5.13 18.39
C HIS A 116 5.07 -3.73 18.46
N VAL A 117 4.72 -3.13 17.31
CA VAL A 117 4.07 -1.81 17.24
C VAL A 117 2.61 -1.95 16.86
N ASN A 118 2.29 -2.75 15.84
CA ASN A 118 0.90 -2.89 15.37
C ASN A 118 -0.03 -3.63 16.33
N THR A 119 0.52 -4.23 17.39
CA THR A 119 -0.25 -4.85 18.47
C THR A 119 -0.54 -3.88 19.61
N LEU A 120 0.06 -2.69 19.62
CA LEU A 120 -0.14 -1.65 20.64
C LEU A 120 -1.42 -0.85 20.34
N PRO A 121 -2.51 -1.04 21.11
CA PRO A 121 -3.79 -0.40 20.81
C PRO A 121 -3.71 1.13 20.79
N GLU A 122 -3.03 1.73 21.74
CA GLU A 122 -2.90 3.19 21.87
C GLU A 122 -2.23 3.82 20.66
N VAL A 123 -1.15 3.21 20.16
CA VAL A 123 -0.43 3.68 18.97
C VAL A 123 -1.32 3.58 17.74
N VAL A 124 -1.94 2.41 17.52
CA VAL A 124 -2.81 2.18 16.36
C VAL A 124 -3.99 3.16 16.34
N LEU A 125 -4.61 3.41 17.50
CA LEU A 125 -5.75 4.32 17.62
C LEU A 125 -5.36 5.77 17.39
N GLU A 126 -4.23 6.23 17.92
CA GLU A 126 -3.76 7.59 17.68
C GLU A 126 -3.37 7.83 16.22
N VAL A 127 -2.72 6.84 15.59
CA VAL A 127 -2.41 6.92 14.15
C VAL A 127 -3.69 6.96 13.31
N LYS A 128 -4.65 6.07 13.59
CA LYS A 128 -5.96 6.10 12.91
C LYS A 128 -6.61 7.49 13.04
N LYS A 129 -6.71 8.02 14.26
CA LYS A 129 -7.34 9.32 14.54
C LYS A 129 -6.67 10.47 13.79
N ILE A 130 -5.33 10.53 13.76
CA ILE A 130 -4.64 11.61 13.04
C ILE A 130 -4.83 11.49 11.53
N CYS A 131 -4.85 10.28 10.96
CA CYS A 131 -5.14 10.07 9.55
C CYS A 131 -6.57 10.51 9.18
N GLU A 132 -7.58 10.16 10.00
CA GLU A 132 -8.97 10.63 9.81
C GLU A 132 -9.06 12.16 9.88
N ARG A 133 -8.34 12.79 10.82
CA ARG A 133 -8.28 14.26 10.94
C ARG A 133 -7.61 14.92 9.74
N ILE A 134 -6.52 14.35 9.21
CA ILE A 134 -5.85 14.83 7.99
C ILE A 134 -6.79 14.72 6.78
N PHE A 135 -7.52 13.62 6.67
CA PHE A 135 -8.48 13.43 5.58
C PHE A 135 -9.61 14.48 5.63
N ALA A 136 -10.17 14.71 6.82
CA ALA A 136 -11.29 15.64 7.04
C ALA A 136 -10.91 17.13 6.97
N SER A 137 -9.62 17.47 7.00
CA SER A 137 -9.14 18.86 7.04
C SER A 137 -8.87 19.45 5.64
N LYS A 138 -8.31 20.67 5.60
CA LYS A 138 -7.95 21.39 4.37
C LYS A 138 -6.52 21.10 3.90
N GLU A 139 -5.99 19.95 4.32
CA GLU A 139 -4.67 19.47 3.92
C GLU A 139 -4.54 19.30 2.40
N SER A 140 -3.31 19.40 1.90
CA SER A 140 -3.04 19.20 0.48
C SER A 140 -3.28 17.75 0.06
N SER A 141 -3.53 17.53 -1.23
CA SER A 141 -3.78 16.18 -1.76
C SER A 141 -2.63 15.21 -1.48
N LYS A 142 -1.37 15.68 -1.47
CA LYS A 142 -0.21 14.83 -1.16
C LYS A 142 -0.21 14.35 0.29
N VAL A 143 -0.51 15.22 1.25
CA VAL A 143 -0.59 14.86 2.68
C VAL A 143 -1.78 13.93 2.92
N LYS A 144 -2.92 14.21 2.28
CA LYS A 144 -4.09 13.31 2.32
C LYS A 144 -3.75 11.92 1.78
N VAL A 145 -3.10 11.82 0.61
CA VAL A 145 -2.65 10.53 0.05
C VAL A 145 -1.71 9.80 1.01
N ALA A 146 -0.71 10.48 1.56
CA ALA A 146 0.23 9.86 2.51
C ALA A 146 -0.47 9.32 3.77
N SER A 147 -1.59 9.93 4.20
CA SER A 147 -2.35 9.46 5.38
C SER A 147 -3.02 8.11 5.19
N PHE A 148 -3.17 7.63 3.95
CA PHE A 148 -3.67 6.28 3.69
C PHE A 148 -2.62 5.20 3.93
N LEU A 149 -1.31 5.51 3.85
CA LEU A 149 -0.25 4.51 4.03
C LEU A 149 -0.33 3.81 5.40
N PRO A 150 -0.45 4.54 6.54
CA PRO A 150 -0.66 3.87 7.83
C PRO A 150 -2.00 3.14 7.91
N LEU A 151 -3.07 3.67 7.29
CA LEU A 151 -4.39 3.03 7.32
C LEU A 151 -4.40 1.70 6.58
N PHE A 152 -3.71 1.60 5.44
CA PHE A 152 -3.53 0.32 4.75
C PHE A 152 -2.86 -0.70 5.65
N VAL A 153 -1.80 -0.33 6.37
CA VAL A 153 -1.12 -1.24 7.30
C VAL A 153 -2.04 -1.69 8.45
N ILE A 154 -2.83 -0.76 9.01
CA ILE A 154 -3.80 -1.05 10.09
C ILE A 154 -4.89 -2.03 9.60
N VAL A 155 -5.42 -1.84 8.40
CA VAL A 155 -6.49 -2.68 7.86
C VAL A 155 -5.96 -4.02 7.33
N ASP A 156 -4.79 -4.05 6.68
CA ASP A 156 -4.23 -5.24 6.03
C ASP A 156 -3.88 -6.35 7.02
N ARG A 157 -3.28 -5.99 8.15
CA ARG A 157 -2.66 -6.93 9.09
C ARG A 157 -3.63 -7.83 9.85
N LYS A 158 -4.96 -7.64 9.71
CA LYS A 158 -5.99 -8.28 10.54
C LYS A 158 -5.49 -8.45 11.96
N VAL A 159 -5.17 -7.34 12.64
CA VAL A 159 -4.70 -7.43 14.02
C VAL A 159 -5.92 -7.87 14.84
N VAL A 160 -6.19 -9.18 14.85
CA VAL A 160 -7.43 -9.81 15.35
C VAL A 160 -7.74 -9.36 16.78
N GLN A 161 -6.72 -8.98 17.53
CA GLN A 161 -6.82 -8.50 18.91
C GLN A 161 -7.31 -7.03 19.04
N LEU A 162 -7.42 -6.27 17.95
CA LEU A 162 -7.77 -4.85 17.94
C LEU A 162 -9.07 -4.53 17.18
N ASP A 163 -9.71 -5.51 16.55
CA ASP A 163 -10.87 -5.30 15.66
C ASP A 163 -11.97 -4.43 16.28
N ASP A 164 -12.34 -4.70 17.54
CA ASP A 164 -13.39 -3.94 18.22
C ASP A 164 -12.94 -2.54 18.65
N LYS A 165 -11.63 -2.32 18.85
CA LYS A 165 -11.08 -1.00 19.22
C LYS A 165 -10.91 -0.11 17.99
N VAL A 166 -10.51 -0.68 16.84
CA VAL A 166 -10.27 0.08 15.62
C VAL A 166 -11.57 0.64 15.04
N GLU A 167 -12.74 0.07 15.37
CA GLU A 167 -14.04 0.48 14.82
C GLU A 167 -14.01 0.53 13.28
N VAL A 168 -13.58 -0.57 12.64
CA VAL A 168 -13.36 -0.63 11.17
C VAL A 168 -14.62 -0.34 10.35
N ASP A 169 -15.80 -0.64 10.90
CA ASP A 169 -17.10 -0.33 10.32
C ASP A 169 -17.36 1.19 10.29
N LYS A 170 -16.97 1.89 11.35
CA LYS A 170 -17.02 3.36 11.41
C LYS A 170 -16.00 3.98 10.47
N LEU A 171 -14.78 3.44 10.42
CA LEU A 171 -13.77 3.86 9.45
C LEU A 171 -14.31 3.77 8.01
N PHE A 172 -14.90 2.62 7.66
CA PHE A 172 -15.54 2.41 6.37
C PHE A 172 -16.63 3.46 6.07
N ARG A 173 -17.55 3.68 7.00
CA ARG A 173 -18.61 4.70 6.86
C ARG A 173 -18.05 6.11 6.70
N THR A 174 -17.00 6.46 7.43
CA THR A 174 -16.33 7.77 7.35
C THR A 174 -15.80 8.02 5.93
N TYR A 175 -15.08 7.05 5.36
CA TYR A 175 -14.46 7.22 4.04
C TYR A 175 -15.46 7.14 2.89
N ILE A 176 -16.49 6.29 2.97
CA ILE A 176 -17.61 6.33 2.01
C ILE A 176 -18.32 7.67 2.06
N LYS A 177 -18.70 8.13 3.26
CA LYS A 177 -19.40 9.41 3.42
C LYS A 177 -18.55 10.57 2.89
N GLY A 178 -17.26 10.59 3.24
CA GLY A 178 -16.32 11.59 2.74
C GLY A 178 -16.18 11.58 1.22
N TYR A 179 -16.16 10.40 0.59
CA TYR A 179 -16.18 10.30 -0.87
C TYR A 179 -17.47 10.90 -1.45
N ARG A 180 -18.65 10.55 -0.92
CA ARG A 180 -19.94 11.06 -1.42
C ARG A 180 -20.05 12.57 -1.30
N GLU A 181 -19.69 13.13 -0.15
CA GLU A 181 -19.84 14.55 0.15
C GLU A 181 -18.81 15.44 -0.56
N GLN A 182 -17.63 14.90 -0.86
CA GLN A 182 -16.50 15.66 -1.40
C GLN A 182 -16.09 15.20 -2.81
N VAL A 183 -16.93 14.46 -3.52
CA VAL A 183 -16.58 13.82 -4.80
C VAL A 183 -16.05 14.82 -5.84
N THR A 184 -16.52 16.08 -5.83
CA THR A 184 -16.08 17.11 -6.79
C THR A 184 -14.78 17.80 -6.37
N SER A 185 -14.47 17.86 -5.07
CA SER A 185 -13.29 18.55 -4.53
C SER A 185 -12.09 17.64 -4.29
N LEU A 186 -12.30 16.33 -4.21
CA LEU A 186 -11.22 15.37 -4.04
C LEU A 186 -10.43 15.20 -5.34
N SER A 187 -9.10 15.25 -5.24
CA SER A 187 -8.23 14.88 -6.35
C SER A 187 -8.33 13.39 -6.66
N SER A 188 -7.98 13.03 -7.89
CA SER A 188 -8.02 11.67 -8.41
C SER A 188 -7.25 10.68 -7.55
N SER A 189 -6.04 11.04 -7.11
CA SER A 189 -5.21 10.18 -6.27
C SER A 189 -5.83 9.95 -4.89
N VAL A 190 -6.52 10.94 -4.32
CA VAL A 190 -7.22 10.76 -3.03
C VAL A 190 -8.41 9.83 -3.22
N LYS A 191 -9.22 10.01 -4.27
CA LYS A 191 -10.33 9.09 -4.59
C LYS A 191 -9.83 7.65 -4.80
N ALA A 192 -8.71 7.48 -5.49
CA ALA A 192 -8.09 6.19 -5.73
C ALA A 192 -7.74 5.48 -4.41
N ASN A 193 -7.11 6.19 -3.47
CA ASN A 193 -6.75 5.64 -2.15
C ASN A 193 -7.99 5.34 -1.29
N ILE A 194 -9.06 6.13 -1.38
CA ILE A 194 -10.33 5.81 -0.73
C ILE A 194 -10.88 4.49 -1.27
N PHE A 195 -10.91 4.32 -2.60
CA PHE A 195 -11.45 3.12 -3.23
C PHE A 195 -10.66 1.87 -2.85
N GLU A 196 -9.34 1.95 -2.84
CA GLU A 196 -8.48 0.85 -2.40
C GLU A 196 -8.68 0.52 -0.92
N LEU A 197 -8.75 1.53 -0.04
CA LEU A 197 -8.94 1.32 1.41
C LEU A 197 -10.29 0.64 1.69
N LEU A 198 -11.35 1.09 1.05
CA LEU A 198 -12.69 0.52 1.23
C LEU A 198 -12.76 -0.94 0.74
N GLY A 199 -12.09 -1.25 -0.37
CA GLY A 199 -11.97 -2.62 -0.87
C GLY A 199 -11.19 -3.50 0.11
N LEU A 200 -10.07 -3.01 0.63
CA LEU A 200 -9.26 -3.72 1.62
C LEU A 200 -10.04 -3.98 2.91
N ILE A 201 -10.82 -3.01 3.40
CA ILE A 201 -11.71 -3.21 4.56
C ILE A 201 -12.75 -4.30 4.25
N ALA A 202 -13.37 -4.28 3.07
CA ALA A 202 -14.35 -5.30 2.67
C ALA A 202 -13.74 -6.71 2.61
N ARG A 203 -12.50 -6.83 2.12
CA ARG A 203 -11.74 -8.08 2.10
C ARG A 203 -11.44 -8.61 3.50
N ASN A 204 -10.97 -7.74 4.39
CA ASN A 204 -10.45 -8.16 5.69
C ASN A 204 -11.52 -8.26 6.78
N TYR A 205 -12.58 -7.46 6.69
CA TYR A 205 -13.66 -7.36 7.67
C TYR A 205 -15.05 -7.53 7.03
N PRO A 206 -15.30 -8.59 6.24
CA PRO A 206 -16.52 -8.72 5.42
C PRO A 206 -17.81 -8.72 6.25
N LEU A 207 -17.78 -9.24 7.49
CA LEU A 207 -18.95 -9.25 8.38
C LEU A 207 -19.30 -7.86 8.92
N LYS A 208 -18.31 -6.96 9.05
CA LYS A 208 -18.50 -5.61 9.60
C LYS A 208 -19.03 -4.62 8.53
N VAL A 209 -18.89 -4.95 7.24
CA VAL A 209 -19.27 -4.06 6.11
C VAL A 209 -20.12 -4.77 5.04
N LYS A 210 -20.81 -5.85 5.40
CA LYS A 210 -21.58 -6.71 4.48
C LYS A 210 -22.54 -5.94 3.57
N ASP A 211 -23.21 -4.94 4.12
CA ASP A 211 -24.22 -4.15 3.39
C ASP A 211 -23.60 -3.10 2.45
N GLY A 212 -22.28 -2.84 2.57
CA GLY A 212 -21.56 -1.86 1.77
C GLY A 212 -20.99 -2.40 0.45
N SER A 213 -20.82 -3.71 0.31
CA SER A 213 -20.12 -4.31 -0.85
C SER A 213 -20.83 -4.05 -2.20
N ALA A 214 -22.15 -4.13 -2.24
CA ALA A 214 -22.92 -3.85 -3.47
C ALA A 214 -22.83 -2.37 -3.89
N GLU A 215 -22.73 -1.47 -2.92
CA GLU A 215 -22.51 -0.07 -3.21
C GLU A 215 -21.09 0.19 -3.73
N LEU A 216 -20.07 -0.39 -3.10
CA LEU A 216 -18.69 -0.30 -3.59
C LEU A 216 -18.55 -0.79 -5.01
N LEU A 217 -19.16 -1.95 -5.33
CA LEU A 217 -19.13 -2.49 -6.69
C LEU A 217 -19.68 -1.47 -7.68
N ARG A 218 -20.82 -0.83 -7.39
CA ARG A 218 -21.40 0.20 -8.26
C ARG A 218 -20.46 1.38 -8.48
N TYR A 219 -19.77 1.84 -7.44
CA TYR A 219 -18.79 2.92 -7.56
C TYR A 219 -17.57 2.51 -8.39
N TYR A 220 -17.03 1.32 -8.17
CA TYR A 220 -15.91 0.82 -8.96
C TYR A 220 -16.29 0.65 -10.43
N MET A 221 -17.44 0.02 -10.72
CA MET A 221 -17.93 -0.13 -12.08
C MET A 221 -18.18 1.21 -12.76
N SER A 222 -18.66 2.23 -12.03
CA SER A 222 -18.81 3.58 -12.58
C SER A 222 -17.47 4.16 -13.03
N ALA A 223 -16.42 4.02 -12.21
CA ALA A 223 -15.07 4.49 -12.56
C ALA A 223 -14.50 3.76 -13.79
N LEU A 224 -14.77 2.45 -13.93
CA LEU A 224 -14.36 1.70 -15.12
C LEU A 224 -15.14 2.12 -16.37
N ARG A 225 -16.44 2.41 -16.26
CA ARG A 225 -17.24 2.90 -17.41
C ARG A 225 -16.76 4.25 -17.90
N ASP A 226 -16.37 5.15 -16.99
CA ASP A 226 -15.86 6.47 -17.33
C ASP A 226 -14.57 6.41 -18.18
N LEU A 227 -13.78 5.34 -18.08
CA LEU A 227 -12.61 5.10 -18.96
C LEU A 227 -12.99 5.03 -20.45
N PHE A 228 -14.21 4.56 -20.75
CA PHE A 228 -14.69 4.34 -22.12
C PHE A 228 -15.72 5.38 -22.57
N ALA A 229 -16.03 6.38 -21.73
CA ALA A 229 -17.02 7.38 -22.06
C ALA A 229 -16.46 8.40 -23.07
N VAL A 230 -17.16 8.57 -24.21
CA VAL A 230 -16.81 9.60 -25.21
C VAL A 230 -17.31 10.96 -24.71
N ARG A 231 -16.52 11.62 -23.87
CA ARG A 231 -16.87 12.92 -23.26
C ARG A 231 -15.91 14.06 -23.57
N GLY A 232 -15.00 13.87 -24.54
CA GLY A 232 -14.03 14.90 -24.94
C GLY A 232 -13.02 15.29 -23.85
N LYS A 233 -12.93 14.49 -22.78
CA LYS A 233 -11.99 14.66 -21.68
C LYS A 233 -11.17 13.37 -21.54
N ASP A 234 -9.87 13.51 -21.33
CA ASP A 234 -8.99 12.37 -21.06
C ASP A 234 -9.45 11.61 -19.81
N PRO A 235 -9.40 10.27 -19.84
CA PRO A 235 -9.84 9.45 -18.71
C PRO A 235 -8.94 9.67 -17.49
N ASP A 236 -9.56 9.61 -16.31
CA ASP A 236 -8.87 9.77 -15.03
C ASP A 236 -8.14 8.46 -14.63
N LEU A 237 -7.00 8.23 -15.26
CA LEU A 237 -6.19 7.02 -15.09
C LEU A 237 -5.82 6.71 -13.61
N PRO A 238 -5.36 7.67 -12.78
CA PRO A 238 -5.13 7.41 -11.36
C PRO A 238 -6.38 6.91 -10.62
N PHE A 239 -7.54 7.49 -10.91
CA PHE A 239 -8.80 7.07 -10.29
C PHE A 239 -9.20 5.65 -10.71
N VAL A 240 -9.01 5.31 -11.99
CA VAL A 240 -9.21 3.95 -12.51
C VAL A 240 -8.30 2.94 -11.82
N ALA A 241 -7.01 3.25 -11.60
CA ALA A 241 -6.10 2.36 -10.86
C ALA A 241 -6.62 2.04 -9.46
N GLY A 242 -7.10 3.05 -8.72
CA GLY A 242 -7.67 2.83 -7.38
C GLY A 242 -8.96 1.99 -7.40
N ALA A 243 -9.79 2.15 -8.43
CA ALA A 243 -10.96 1.30 -8.63
C ALA A 243 -10.57 -0.16 -8.91
N LEU A 244 -9.56 -0.40 -9.75
CA LEU A 244 -9.04 -1.74 -10.02
C LEU A 244 -8.42 -2.39 -8.77
N ASN A 245 -7.66 -1.63 -7.97
CA ASN A 245 -7.13 -2.12 -6.70
C ASN A 245 -8.26 -2.46 -5.71
N GLY A 246 -9.26 -1.58 -5.57
CA GLY A 246 -10.45 -1.83 -4.75
C GLY A 246 -11.23 -3.07 -5.19
N LEU A 247 -11.40 -3.27 -6.50
CA LEU A 247 -12.01 -4.47 -7.08
C LEU A 247 -11.19 -5.72 -6.81
N ASN A 248 -9.87 -5.64 -6.91
CA ASN A 248 -8.99 -6.77 -6.62
C ASN A 248 -9.21 -7.29 -5.19
N HIS A 249 -9.41 -6.37 -4.22
CA HIS A 249 -9.78 -6.76 -2.87
C HIS A 249 -11.22 -7.33 -2.79
N LEU A 250 -12.18 -6.70 -3.48
CA LEU A 250 -13.58 -7.13 -3.44
C LEU A 250 -13.78 -8.53 -4.04
N LEU A 251 -13.00 -8.93 -5.05
CA LEU A 251 -13.05 -10.26 -5.66
C LEU A 251 -12.59 -11.39 -4.72
N PHE A 252 -11.81 -11.07 -3.68
CA PHE A 252 -11.50 -12.03 -2.60
C PHE A 252 -12.65 -12.23 -1.61
N THR A 253 -13.72 -11.44 -1.71
CA THR A 253 -14.89 -11.57 -0.82
C THR A 253 -15.91 -12.57 -1.37
N GLY A 254 -16.90 -12.92 -0.55
CA GLY A 254 -18.07 -13.69 -1.00
C GLY A 254 -19.10 -12.90 -1.81
N HIS A 255 -18.78 -11.67 -2.24
CA HIS A 255 -19.67 -10.87 -3.06
C HIS A 255 -19.88 -11.51 -4.44
N LYS A 256 -21.13 -11.51 -4.93
CA LYS A 256 -21.46 -12.06 -6.25
C LYS A 256 -21.26 -10.97 -7.31
N PHE A 257 -20.51 -11.30 -8.34
CA PHE A 257 -20.35 -10.48 -9.55
C PHE A 257 -21.24 -11.07 -10.63
N ASP A 258 -21.93 -10.21 -11.39
CA ASP A 258 -22.63 -10.67 -12.58
C ASP A 258 -21.66 -10.79 -13.77
N GLN A 259 -22.09 -11.45 -14.84
CA GLN A 259 -21.26 -11.65 -16.02
C GLN A 259 -20.87 -10.31 -16.69
N LYS A 260 -21.75 -9.31 -16.67
CA LYS A 260 -21.50 -7.99 -17.29
C LYS A 260 -20.44 -7.21 -16.51
N ASP A 261 -20.41 -7.35 -15.20
CA ASP A 261 -19.38 -6.78 -14.34
C ASP A 261 -18.01 -7.40 -14.68
N LEU A 262 -17.92 -8.74 -14.78
CA LEU A 262 -16.69 -9.43 -15.15
C LEU A 262 -16.21 -9.06 -16.56
N GLU A 263 -17.12 -8.98 -17.53
CA GLU A 263 -16.82 -8.53 -18.89
C GLU A 263 -16.26 -7.10 -18.91
N LEU A 264 -16.84 -6.18 -18.13
CA LEU A 264 -16.35 -4.80 -18.03
C LEU A 264 -14.98 -4.72 -17.36
N ILE A 265 -14.76 -5.50 -16.29
CA ILE A 265 -13.45 -5.61 -15.63
C ILE A 265 -12.42 -6.13 -16.64
N TYR A 266 -12.71 -7.23 -17.33
CA TYR A 266 -11.82 -7.80 -18.34
C TYR A 266 -11.53 -6.83 -19.48
N LYS A 267 -12.57 -6.18 -20.03
CA LYS A 267 -12.41 -5.14 -21.06
C LYS A 267 -11.48 -4.03 -20.59
N THR A 268 -11.55 -3.66 -19.31
CA THR A 268 -10.67 -2.66 -18.71
C THR A 268 -9.25 -3.17 -18.60
N ILE A 269 -9.04 -4.39 -18.10
CA ILE A 269 -7.73 -5.06 -18.07
C ILE A 269 -7.12 -5.05 -19.46
N ARG A 270 -7.83 -5.55 -20.48
CA ARG A 270 -7.39 -5.57 -21.89
C ARG A 270 -6.99 -4.19 -22.42
N HIS A 271 -7.64 -3.13 -21.96
CA HIS A 271 -7.30 -1.76 -22.34
C HIS A 271 -6.01 -1.29 -21.66
N VAL A 272 -5.85 -1.55 -20.35
CA VAL A 272 -4.77 -0.95 -19.55
C VAL A 272 -3.48 -1.76 -19.54
N VAL A 273 -3.51 -3.07 -19.85
CA VAL A 273 -2.30 -3.92 -19.89
C VAL A 273 -1.56 -3.85 -21.23
N LYS A 274 -2.03 -3.03 -22.17
CA LYS A 274 -1.31 -2.76 -23.41
C LYS A 274 -0.03 -1.99 -23.09
N PRO A 275 1.15 -2.46 -23.54
CA PRO A 275 2.39 -1.72 -23.37
C PRO A 275 2.27 -0.37 -24.07
N THR A 276 2.54 0.71 -23.33
CA THR A 276 2.64 2.07 -23.86
C THR A 276 3.99 2.63 -23.45
N ASP A 277 4.82 3.00 -24.42
CA ASP A 277 6.15 3.57 -24.17
C ASP A 277 6.07 4.97 -23.53
N GLU A 278 4.91 5.62 -23.59
CA GLU A 278 4.63 6.93 -23.02
C GLU A 278 3.77 6.82 -21.75
N LEU A 279 4.35 6.39 -20.63
CA LEU A 279 3.70 6.62 -19.34
C LEU A 279 4.70 7.11 -18.31
N SER A 280 4.47 8.33 -17.84
CA SER A 280 5.02 8.81 -16.56
C SER A 280 4.49 8.01 -15.35
N ARG A 281 3.50 7.10 -15.53
CA ARG A 281 2.80 6.40 -14.44
C ARG A 281 2.32 4.99 -14.83
N TYR A 282 3.01 3.96 -14.33
CA TYR A 282 2.66 2.54 -14.52
C TYR A 282 1.59 1.99 -13.55
N ASN A 283 0.90 2.83 -12.79
CA ASN A 283 0.00 2.35 -11.73
C ASN A 283 -1.24 1.62 -12.28
N VAL A 284 -1.82 2.11 -13.37
CA VAL A 284 -2.99 1.47 -14.01
C VAL A 284 -2.65 0.10 -14.61
N PRO A 285 -1.60 -0.06 -15.46
CA PRO A 285 -1.25 -1.37 -15.96
C PRO A 285 -0.88 -2.35 -14.84
N ARG A 286 -0.20 -1.88 -13.77
CA ARG A 286 0.08 -2.71 -12.58
C ARG A 286 -1.19 -3.23 -11.93
N ALA A 287 -2.19 -2.38 -11.72
CA ALA A 287 -3.47 -2.78 -11.13
C ALA A 287 -4.22 -3.79 -12.01
N GLY A 288 -4.22 -3.60 -13.34
CA GLY A 288 -4.80 -4.55 -14.30
C GLY A 288 -4.11 -5.92 -14.28
N LEU A 289 -2.77 -5.94 -14.27
CA LEU A 289 -1.98 -7.18 -14.18
C LEU A 289 -2.22 -7.88 -12.84
N GLN A 290 -2.33 -7.13 -11.73
CA GLN A 290 -2.56 -7.70 -10.41
C GLN A 290 -3.89 -8.45 -10.32
N LEU A 291 -4.96 -7.93 -10.95
CA LEU A 291 -6.24 -8.64 -11.07
C LEU A 291 -6.10 -9.99 -11.80
N MET A 292 -5.31 -10.03 -12.87
CA MET A 292 -5.05 -11.28 -13.60
C MET A 292 -4.22 -12.28 -12.78
N ILE A 293 -3.31 -11.79 -11.94
CA ILE A 293 -2.47 -12.62 -11.06
C ILE A 293 -3.32 -13.22 -9.93
N ASP A 294 -4.16 -12.40 -9.31
CA ASP A 294 -4.90 -12.77 -8.10
C ASP A 294 -6.19 -13.55 -8.41
N HIS A 295 -6.82 -13.31 -9.57
CA HIS A 295 -8.12 -13.87 -9.95
C HIS A 295 -8.16 -14.41 -11.40
N PRO A 296 -7.18 -15.21 -11.84
CA PRO A 296 -7.14 -15.67 -13.23
C PRO A 296 -8.36 -16.52 -13.60
N ASP A 297 -8.89 -17.31 -12.66
CA ASP A 297 -10.06 -18.18 -12.83
C ASP A 297 -11.35 -17.39 -13.15
N ARG A 298 -11.44 -16.14 -12.67
CA ARG A 298 -12.60 -15.27 -12.90
C ARG A 298 -12.73 -14.80 -14.34
N PHE A 299 -11.65 -14.88 -15.11
CA PHE A 299 -11.59 -14.41 -16.50
C PHE A 299 -11.34 -15.55 -17.49
N ARG A 300 -11.53 -16.81 -17.06
CA ARG A 300 -11.23 -18.00 -17.88
C ARG A 300 -11.96 -17.99 -19.23
N ALA A 301 -13.23 -17.61 -19.24
CA ALA A 301 -14.04 -17.56 -20.46
C ALA A 301 -13.53 -16.48 -21.42
N GLU A 302 -13.22 -15.30 -20.89
CA GLU A 302 -12.70 -14.17 -21.65
C GLU A 302 -11.29 -14.44 -22.18
N PHE A 303 -10.42 -15.07 -21.39
CA PHE A 303 -9.10 -15.53 -21.82
C PHE A 303 -9.19 -16.52 -22.96
N ALA A 304 -10.10 -17.50 -22.90
CA ALA A 304 -10.30 -18.46 -23.98
C ALA A 304 -10.89 -17.83 -25.25
N ALA A 305 -11.69 -16.76 -25.12
CA ALA A 305 -12.29 -16.06 -26.26
C ALA A 305 -11.32 -15.08 -26.95
N ASP A 306 -10.35 -14.51 -26.22
CA ASP A 306 -9.46 -13.43 -26.69
C ASP A 306 -7.97 -13.75 -26.47
N TYR A 307 -7.61 -15.05 -26.43
CA TYR A 307 -6.31 -15.55 -26.01
C TYR A 307 -5.13 -14.91 -26.78
N LEU A 308 -5.25 -14.72 -28.10
CA LEU A 308 -4.15 -14.23 -28.92
C LEU A 308 -3.83 -12.77 -28.61
N ALA A 309 -4.86 -11.94 -28.46
CA ALA A 309 -4.68 -10.50 -28.21
C ALA A 309 -4.11 -10.25 -26.81
N ILE A 310 -4.61 -10.97 -25.80
CA ILE A 310 -4.12 -10.83 -24.43
C ILE A 310 -2.73 -11.44 -24.28
N TYR A 311 -2.45 -12.60 -24.89
CA TYR A 311 -1.10 -13.20 -24.91
C TYR A 311 -0.08 -12.24 -25.52
N THR A 312 -0.40 -11.62 -26.66
CA THR A 312 0.48 -10.63 -27.31
C THR A 312 0.78 -9.45 -26.37
N SER A 313 -0.24 -8.94 -25.68
CA SER A 313 -0.09 -7.85 -24.73
C SER A 313 0.80 -8.25 -23.54
N LEU A 314 0.53 -9.42 -22.93
CA LEU A 314 1.30 -9.95 -21.81
C LEU A 314 2.75 -10.23 -22.18
N ARG A 315 3.00 -10.85 -23.34
CA ARG A 315 4.36 -11.12 -23.85
C ARG A 315 5.16 -9.83 -23.99
N ALA A 316 4.55 -8.77 -24.53
CA ALA A 316 5.21 -7.48 -24.64
C ALA A 316 5.47 -6.84 -23.26
N VAL A 317 4.55 -6.98 -22.30
CA VAL A 317 4.75 -6.55 -20.91
C VAL A 317 5.90 -7.32 -20.24
N CYS A 318 6.04 -8.63 -20.47
CA CYS A 318 7.13 -9.44 -19.92
C CYS A 318 8.52 -8.93 -20.33
N THR A 319 8.64 -8.33 -21.51
CA THR A 319 9.90 -7.78 -22.04
C THR A 319 10.04 -6.27 -21.82
N HIS A 320 9.16 -5.66 -21.02
CA HIS A 320 9.13 -4.22 -20.82
C HIS A 320 10.36 -3.71 -20.04
N LYS A 321 10.84 -2.49 -20.37
CA LYS A 321 12.04 -1.89 -19.74
C LYS A 321 11.88 -1.66 -18.23
N ASN A 322 10.65 -1.38 -17.78
CA ASN A 322 10.32 -1.29 -16.35
C ASN A 322 10.33 -2.69 -15.72
N ARG A 323 11.36 -3.00 -14.91
CA ARG A 323 11.55 -4.31 -14.29
C ARG A 323 10.40 -4.75 -13.40
N ASP A 324 9.75 -3.84 -12.69
CA ASP A 324 8.62 -4.19 -11.82
C ASP A 324 7.40 -4.59 -12.64
N LEU A 325 7.15 -3.87 -13.74
CA LEU A 325 6.08 -4.19 -14.66
C LEU A 325 6.34 -5.52 -15.38
N ALA A 326 7.57 -5.75 -15.82
CA ALA A 326 7.97 -7.02 -16.43
C ALA A 326 7.76 -8.22 -15.49
N LYS A 327 8.13 -8.08 -14.21
CA LYS A 327 7.87 -9.13 -13.19
C LYS A 327 6.38 -9.43 -13.03
N LEU A 328 5.52 -8.42 -13.03
CA LEU A 328 4.07 -8.63 -13.00
C LEU A 328 3.57 -9.29 -14.28
N GLY A 329 4.10 -8.91 -15.45
CA GLY A 329 3.80 -9.58 -16.72
C GLY A 329 4.08 -11.07 -16.67
N VAL A 330 5.26 -11.46 -16.16
CA VAL A 330 5.66 -12.88 -16.01
C VAL A 330 4.71 -13.64 -15.08
N ARG A 331 4.26 -13.03 -13.98
CA ARG A 331 3.29 -13.67 -13.07
C ARG A 331 1.89 -13.77 -13.69
N ALA A 332 1.47 -12.74 -14.42
CA ALA A 332 0.16 -12.69 -15.06
C ALA A 332 0.06 -13.71 -16.22
N ILE A 333 1.13 -13.88 -17.01
CA ILE A 333 1.14 -14.83 -18.13
C ILE A 333 1.06 -16.28 -17.64
N GLU A 334 1.66 -16.61 -16.49
CA GLU A 334 1.54 -17.93 -15.89
C GLU A 334 0.08 -18.27 -15.51
N GLY A 335 -0.63 -17.33 -14.87
CA GLY A 335 -2.05 -17.48 -14.55
C GLY A 335 -2.90 -17.61 -15.82
N PHE A 336 -2.68 -16.73 -16.79
CA PHE A 336 -3.36 -16.76 -18.08
C PHE A 336 -3.20 -18.10 -18.81
N LEU A 337 -1.96 -18.57 -18.99
CA LEU A 337 -1.67 -19.81 -19.72
C LEU A 337 -2.31 -21.03 -19.05
N ARG A 338 -2.28 -21.08 -17.71
CA ARG A 338 -2.94 -22.13 -16.93
C ARG A 338 -4.44 -22.18 -17.16
N GLU A 339 -5.12 -21.03 -17.16
CA GLU A 339 -6.57 -20.96 -17.36
C GLU A 339 -6.98 -21.23 -18.80
N VAL A 340 -6.18 -20.78 -19.79
CA VAL A 340 -6.41 -21.12 -21.21
C VAL A 340 -6.22 -22.62 -21.42
N ALA A 341 -5.15 -23.22 -20.89
CA ALA A 341 -4.93 -24.67 -21.00
C ALA A 341 -6.09 -25.46 -20.39
N ALA A 342 -6.57 -25.07 -19.20
CA ALA A 342 -7.72 -25.69 -18.57
C ALA A 342 -8.99 -25.58 -19.43
N SER A 343 -9.23 -24.42 -20.07
CA SER A 343 -10.34 -24.25 -21.01
C SER A 343 -10.21 -25.15 -22.23
N LEU A 344 -9.03 -25.23 -22.86
CA LEU A 344 -8.83 -26.06 -24.05
C LEU A 344 -9.02 -27.55 -23.74
N VAL A 345 -8.51 -28.03 -22.61
CA VAL A 345 -8.74 -29.41 -22.15
C VAL A 345 -10.25 -29.68 -21.95
N SER A 346 -11.00 -28.71 -21.44
CA SER A 346 -12.45 -28.86 -21.27
C SER A 346 -13.24 -28.86 -22.58
N MET A 347 -12.69 -28.24 -23.63
CA MET A 347 -13.29 -28.17 -24.97
C MET A 347 -12.99 -29.42 -25.81
N GLY A 348 -11.89 -30.14 -25.54
CA GLY A 348 -11.53 -31.35 -26.29
C GLY A 348 -11.35 -31.07 -27.78
N ASP A 349 -12.01 -31.85 -28.63
CA ASP A 349 -11.94 -31.73 -30.10
C ASP A 349 -12.56 -30.42 -30.64
N ASP A 350 -13.36 -29.71 -29.84
CA ASP A 350 -13.94 -28.42 -30.20
C ASP A 350 -12.99 -27.23 -29.95
N ALA A 351 -11.78 -27.49 -29.44
CA ALA A 351 -10.80 -26.46 -29.16
C ALA A 351 -10.25 -25.82 -30.46
N PRO A 352 -10.17 -24.47 -30.54
CA PRO A 352 -9.64 -23.82 -31.73
C PRO A 352 -8.14 -24.12 -31.87
N PRO A 353 -7.67 -24.67 -33.02
CA PRO A 353 -6.26 -25.05 -33.21
C PRO A 353 -5.30 -23.87 -33.02
N SER A 354 -5.76 -22.67 -33.32
CA SER A 354 -5.00 -21.43 -33.15
C SER A 354 -4.71 -21.07 -31.69
N ALA A 355 -5.38 -21.67 -30.70
CA ALA A 355 -5.09 -21.45 -29.29
C ALA A 355 -3.82 -22.16 -28.80
N GLU A 356 -3.38 -23.22 -29.50
CA GLU A 356 -2.09 -23.86 -29.24
C GLU A 356 -0.91 -22.91 -29.46
N GLN A 357 -1.09 -21.87 -30.29
CA GLN A 357 -0.07 -20.85 -30.58
C GLN A 357 0.35 -20.05 -29.33
N CYS A 358 -0.43 -20.06 -28.26
CA CYS A 358 -0.02 -19.46 -26.98
C CYS A 358 1.04 -20.28 -26.24
N PHE A 359 1.22 -21.56 -26.58
CA PHE A 359 2.13 -22.50 -25.92
C PHE A 359 3.38 -22.84 -26.76
N LEU A 360 3.46 -22.29 -27.97
CA LEU A 360 4.62 -22.33 -28.87
C LEU A 360 5.41 -21.03 -28.75
#